data_AF-A0A6C0I3T0-F1
#
_entry.id   AF-A0A6C0I3T0-F1
#
_cell.length_a   1.000
_cell.length_b   1.000
_cell.length_c   1.000
_cell.angle_alpha   90.00
_cell.angle_beta   90.00
_cell.angle_gamma   90.00
#
_symmetry.space_group_name_H-M   'P 1'
#
loop_
_entity.id
_entity.type
_entity.pdbx_description
1 polymer ?
#
loop_
_entity_poly.entity_id
_entity_poly.type
_entity_poly.pdbx_seq_one_letter_code
_entity_poly.pdbx_strand_id
1 'polypeptide(L)'
;MSSYSLETWAGILISSWMSMSIAFMTYIVFTNDVSHLFAVGPNPEFSIFGIVIDTFPKYGVVISFCFINSGIRAINGNALHSWIINEIQDVTRIPVNIGIGKACSLSFISIIYNWFDFFMYINILLSQIDMLLVEIFADLIVTGLLTIYYLRAKTTSV
;
A
#
# COMPACT_ATOMS: atom_id res chain seq x y z
N MET A 1 -7.19 35.00 -8.23
CA MET A 1 -7.84 34.28 -7.11
C MET A 1 -7.04 33.02 -6.89
N SER A 2 -6.34 32.93 -5.76
CA SER A 2 -5.30 31.91 -5.50
C SER A 2 -5.93 30.55 -5.20
N SER A 3 -5.77 29.60 -6.12
CA SER A 3 -6.26 28.21 -5.99
C SER A 3 -5.61 27.41 -4.85
N TYR A 4 -4.53 27.94 -4.23
CA TYR A 4 -3.73 27.24 -3.24
C TYR A 4 -4.31 27.21 -1.82
N SER A 5 -5.35 28.01 -1.49
CA SER A 5 -5.82 28.07 -0.10
C SER A 5 -6.61 26.84 0.32
N LEU A 6 -7.48 26.32 -0.56
CA LEU A 6 -8.35 25.18 -0.25
C LEU A 6 -7.53 23.89 -0.03
N GLU A 7 -6.53 23.65 -0.87
CA GLU A 7 -5.65 22.48 -0.78
C GLU A 7 -4.82 22.51 0.51
N THR A 8 -4.32 23.69 0.88
CA THR A 8 -3.56 23.88 2.13
C THR A 8 -4.45 23.64 3.35
N TRP A 9 -5.68 24.14 3.34
CA TRP A 9 -6.66 23.91 4.41
C TRP A 9 -7.09 22.44 4.52
N ALA A 10 -7.29 21.77 3.38
CA ALA A 10 -7.57 20.35 3.34
C ALA A 10 -6.41 19.53 3.96
N GLY A 11 -5.16 19.87 3.61
CA GLY A 11 -3.98 19.21 4.17
C GLY A 11 -3.85 19.39 5.68
N ILE A 12 -4.08 20.60 6.19
CA ILE A 12 -4.07 20.88 7.63
C ILE A 12 -5.16 20.09 8.34
N LEU A 13 -6.39 20.11 7.81
CA LEU A 13 -7.53 19.40 8.40
C LEU A 13 -7.27 17.89 8.49
N ILE A 14 -6.77 17.30 7.41
CA ILE A 14 -6.40 15.87 7.37
C ILE A 14 -5.32 15.56 8.40
N SER A 15 -4.27 16.38 8.45
CA SER A 15 -3.16 16.18 9.39
C SER A 15 -3.59 16.30 10.86
N SER A 16 -4.46 17.26 11.16
CA SER A 16 -5.06 17.42 12.49
C SER A 16 -5.95 16.23 12.85
N TRP A 17 -6.78 15.75 11.92
CA TRP A 17 -7.63 14.56 12.14
C TRP A 17 -6.80 13.30 12.40
N MET A 18 -5.74 13.07 11.62
CA MET A 18 -4.81 11.95 11.83
C MET A 18 -4.16 12.02 13.20
N SER A 19 -3.64 13.20 13.58
CA SER A 19 -2.98 13.41 14.87
C SER A 19 -3.94 13.17 16.05
N MET A 20 -5.18 13.65 15.95
CA MET A 20 -6.21 13.43 16.97
C MET A 20 -6.59 11.96 17.09
N SER A 21 -6.71 11.25 15.96
CA SER A 21 -7.00 9.82 15.94
C SER A 21 -5.89 9.01 16.60
N ILE A 22 -4.62 9.33 16.31
CA ILE A 22 -3.46 8.69 16.95
C ILE A 22 -3.46 8.95 18.46
N ALA A 23 -3.69 10.18 18.89
CA ALA A 23 -3.73 10.54 20.32
C ALA A 23 -4.87 9.81 21.06
N PHE A 24 -6.06 9.74 20.46
CA PHE A 24 -7.21 9.04 21.03
C PHE A 24 -6.97 7.53 21.15
N MET A 25 -6.43 6.90 20.11
CA MET A 25 -6.08 5.47 20.14
C MET A 25 -4.98 5.19 21.17
N THR A 26 -3.99 6.06 21.28
CA THR A 26 -2.92 5.95 22.28
C THR A 26 -3.49 6.03 23.70
N TYR A 27 -4.44 6.93 23.96
CA TYR A 27 -5.13 7.05 25.24
C TYR A 27 -5.94 5.79 25.60
N ILE A 28 -6.69 5.23 24.64
CA ILE A 28 -7.42 3.96 24.84
C ILE A 28 -6.46 2.81 25.17
N VAL A 29 -5.30 2.76 24.51
CA VAL A 29 -4.30 1.71 24.73
C VAL A 29 -3.69 1.81 26.11
N PHE A 30 -3.29 3.02 26.53
CA PHE A 30 -2.76 3.26 27.88
C PHE A 30 -3.75 2.91 28.99
N THR A 31 -5.06 2.96 28.71
CA THR A 31 -6.11 2.67 29.69
C THR A 31 -6.56 1.21 29.72
N ASN A 32 -6.30 0.43 28.67
CA ASN A 32 -6.78 -0.96 28.54
C ASN A 32 -5.67 -2.02 28.50
N ASP A 33 -4.42 -1.66 28.82
CA ASP A 33 -3.27 -2.59 28.89
C ASP A 33 -3.07 -3.45 27.63
N VAL A 34 -3.37 -2.87 26.45
CA VAL A 34 -3.28 -3.56 25.16
C VAL A 34 -1.83 -3.53 24.65
N SER A 35 -0.94 -4.22 25.36
CA SER A 35 0.52 -4.16 25.15
C SER A 35 0.99 -4.86 23.88
N HIS A 36 0.26 -5.85 23.36
CA HIS A 36 0.69 -6.65 22.22
C HIS A 36 0.65 -5.93 20.87
N LEU A 37 -0.25 -4.96 20.71
CA LEU A 37 -0.36 -4.16 19.48
C LEU A 37 0.84 -3.23 19.28
N PHE A 38 1.53 -2.84 20.37
CA PHE A 38 2.66 -1.90 20.34
C PHE A 38 4.03 -2.57 20.54
N ALA A 39 4.06 -3.90 20.50
CA ALA A 39 5.32 -4.63 20.50
C ALA A 39 6.02 -4.49 19.13
N VAL A 40 7.35 -4.39 19.18
CA VAL A 40 8.22 -4.29 18.00
C VAL A 40 8.99 -5.60 17.87
N GLY A 41 9.01 -6.19 16.68
CA GLY A 41 9.66 -7.47 16.42
C GLY A 41 8.83 -8.70 16.80
N PRO A 42 9.47 -9.90 16.85
CA PRO A 42 8.78 -11.15 17.12
C PRO A 42 8.14 -11.17 18.51
N ASN A 43 6.89 -11.62 18.60
CA ASN A 43 6.15 -11.70 19.86
C ASN A 43 5.30 -12.99 19.87
N PRO A 44 5.22 -13.73 20.99
CA PRO A 44 4.29 -14.87 21.12
C PRO A 44 2.81 -14.52 20.88
N GLU A 45 2.41 -13.26 21.02
CA GLU A 45 1.06 -12.78 20.70
C GLU A 45 0.93 -12.25 19.26
N PHE A 46 2.04 -12.14 18.53
CA PHE A 46 2.03 -11.80 17.12
C PHE A 46 1.58 -13.01 16.31
N SER A 47 0.36 -12.98 15.77
CA SER A 47 -0.15 -14.03 14.90
C SER A 47 -0.74 -13.49 13.60
N ILE A 48 -0.42 -14.17 12.49
CA ILE A 48 -0.99 -13.92 11.16
C ILE A 48 -1.58 -15.25 10.68
N PHE A 49 -2.86 -15.25 10.28
CA PHE A 49 -3.59 -16.47 9.89
C PHE A 49 -3.52 -17.62 10.91
N GLY A 50 -3.44 -17.28 12.20
CA GLY A 50 -3.29 -18.26 13.29
C GLY A 50 -1.88 -18.85 13.45
N ILE A 51 -0.91 -18.38 12.67
CA ILE A 51 0.51 -18.75 12.82
C ILE A 51 1.18 -17.73 13.73
N VAL A 52 1.74 -18.20 14.84
CA VAL A 52 2.49 -17.36 15.78
C VAL A 52 3.90 -17.09 15.26
N ILE A 53 4.26 -15.81 15.24
CA ILE A 53 5.53 -15.26 14.76
C ILE A 53 6.35 -14.78 15.96
N ASP A 54 6.87 -15.78 16.67
CA ASP A 54 7.65 -15.66 17.90
C ASP A 54 9.17 -15.61 17.66
N THR A 55 9.62 -15.81 16.42
CA THR A 55 11.04 -15.95 16.09
C THR A 55 11.46 -15.01 14.96
N PHE A 56 12.68 -14.49 15.04
CA PHE A 56 13.24 -13.58 14.03
C PHE A 56 13.22 -14.12 12.59
N PRO A 57 13.46 -15.42 12.32
CA PRO A 57 13.32 -15.96 10.97
C PRO A 57 11.89 -15.86 10.43
N LYS A 58 10.87 -16.20 11.24
CA LYS A 58 9.46 -16.07 10.85
C LYS A 58 9.11 -14.60 10.59
N TYR A 59 9.58 -13.70 11.46
CA TYR A 59 9.39 -12.26 11.32
C TYR A 59 10.05 -11.71 10.05
N GLY A 60 11.26 -12.14 9.73
CA GLY A 60 11.96 -11.76 8.49
C GLY A 60 11.25 -12.22 7.22
N VAL A 61 10.59 -13.39 7.25
CA VAL A 61 9.74 -13.85 6.14
C VAL A 61 8.56 -12.91 5.93
N VAL A 62 7.92 -12.45 7.01
CA VAL A 62 6.80 -11.50 6.92
C VAL A 62 7.25 -10.14 6.42
N ILE A 63 8.37 -9.60 6.91
CA ILE A 63 8.94 -8.35 6.37
C ILE A 63 9.23 -8.50 4.87
N SER A 64 9.87 -9.60 4.47
CA SER A 64 10.20 -9.85 3.07
C SER A 64 8.93 -9.92 2.22
N PHE A 65 7.88 -10.56 2.74
CA PHE A 65 6.56 -10.57 2.12
C PHE A 65 6.01 -9.16 1.94
N CYS A 66 6.02 -8.31 2.97
CA CYS A 66 5.58 -6.91 2.89
C CYS A 66 6.29 -6.13 1.79
N PHE A 67 7.63 -6.26 1.69
CA PHE A 67 8.41 -5.60 0.64
C PHE A 67 8.04 -6.08 -0.77
N ILE A 68 7.94 -7.40 -0.96
CA ILE A 68 7.55 -7.98 -2.25
C ILE A 68 6.12 -7.54 -2.61
N ASN A 69 5.22 -7.59 -1.63
CA ASN A 69 3.81 -7.27 -1.82
C ASN A 69 3.63 -5.79 -2.19
N SER A 70 4.34 -4.88 -1.53
CA SER A 70 4.40 -3.46 -1.93
C SER A 70 4.98 -3.28 -3.34
N GLY A 71 6.02 -4.03 -3.69
CA GLY A 71 6.55 -4.11 -5.07
C GLY A 71 5.47 -4.43 -6.11
N ILE A 72 4.73 -5.51 -5.88
CA ILE A 72 3.65 -5.95 -6.78
C ILE A 72 2.51 -4.92 -6.79
N ARG A 73 2.18 -4.34 -5.63
CA ARG A 73 1.15 -3.30 -5.49
C ARG A 73 1.48 -2.09 -6.34
N ALA A 74 2.72 -1.63 -6.29
CA ALA A 74 3.20 -0.52 -7.10
C ALA A 74 3.16 -0.85 -8.60
N ILE A 75 3.50 -2.07 -9.01
CA ILE A 75 3.38 -2.51 -10.41
C ILE A 75 1.91 -2.52 -10.83
N ASN A 76 1.03 -3.11 -10.02
CA ASN A 76 -0.39 -3.20 -10.34
C ASN A 76 -1.03 -1.80 -10.41
N GLY A 77 -0.76 -0.92 -9.45
CA GLY A 77 -1.33 0.43 -9.39
C GLY A 77 -0.74 1.40 -10.41
N ASN A 78 0.59 1.44 -10.55
CA ASN A 78 1.24 2.46 -11.36
C ASN A 78 1.53 2.03 -12.80
N ALA A 79 1.60 0.72 -13.08
CA ALA A 79 1.83 0.22 -14.43
C ALA A 79 0.56 -0.38 -15.02
N LEU A 80 0.02 -1.44 -14.39
CA LEU A 80 -1.09 -2.20 -14.97
C LEU A 80 -2.39 -1.38 -14.99
N HIS A 81 -2.75 -0.74 -13.88
CA HIS A 81 -3.97 0.06 -13.79
C HIS A 81 -3.90 1.29 -14.69
N SER A 82 -2.77 2.00 -14.72
CA SER A 82 -2.56 3.11 -15.66
C SER A 82 -2.63 2.66 -17.12
N TRP A 83 -2.13 1.47 -17.46
CA TRP A 83 -2.28 0.89 -18.79
C TRP A 83 -3.74 0.56 -19.12
N ILE A 84 -4.49 -0.06 -18.18
CA ILE A 84 -5.93 -0.32 -18.35
C ILE A 84 -6.68 0.98 -18.62
N ILE A 85 -6.42 2.03 -17.85
CA ILE A 85 -7.06 3.33 -18.04
C ILE A 85 -6.73 3.90 -19.43
N ASN A 86 -5.45 3.99 -19.78
CA ASN A 86 -5.01 4.74 -20.96
C ASN A 86 -5.14 3.99 -22.30
N GLU A 87 -5.18 2.66 -22.28
CA GLU A 87 -5.22 1.84 -23.50
C GLU A 87 -6.56 1.12 -23.69
N ILE A 88 -7.31 0.84 -22.62
CA ILE A 88 -8.59 0.13 -22.69
C ILE A 88 -9.78 1.06 -22.39
N GLN A 89 -9.72 1.84 -21.30
CA GLN A 89 -10.87 2.60 -20.83
C GLN A 89 -10.99 3.99 -21.48
N ASP A 90 -9.89 4.55 -21.98
CA ASP A 90 -9.90 5.82 -22.69
C ASP A 90 -10.55 5.67 -24.08
N VAL A 91 -11.82 6.03 -24.16
CA VAL A 91 -12.63 6.00 -25.40
C VAL A 91 -12.24 7.10 -26.40
N THR A 92 -11.42 8.07 -25.99
CA THR A 92 -10.99 9.18 -26.87
C THR A 92 -9.78 8.82 -27.71
N ARG A 93 -9.04 7.77 -27.33
CA ARG A 93 -7.84 7.32 -28.00
C ARG A 93 -8.15 6.27 -29.06
N ILE A 94 -7.37 6.26 -30.14
CA ILE A 94 -7.48 5.22 -31.17
C ILE A 94 -7.18 3.86 -30.51
N PRO A 95 -8.09 2.88 -30.62
CA PRO A 95 -7.92 1.60 -29.93
C PRO A 95 -6.66 0.90 -30.44
N VAL A 96 -5.77 0.55 -29.52
CA VAL A 96 -4.65 -0.33 -29.83
C VAL A 96 -5.23 -1.70 -30.23
N ASN A 97 -4.64 -2.34 -31.24
CA ASN A 97 -5.05 -3.68 -31.68
C ASN A 97 -4.67 -4.74 -30.62
N ILE A 98 -5.45 -4.77 -29.53
CA ILE A 98 -5.35 -5.73 -28.45
C ILE A 98 -6.55 -6.66 -28.57
N GLY A 99 -6.29 -7.97 -28.56
CA GLY A 99 -7.37 -8.94 -28.50
C GLY A 99 -8.18 -8.78 -27.21
N ILE A 100 -9.51 -8.69 -27.34
CA ILE A 100 -10.45 -8.49 -26.23
C ILE A 100 -10.18 -9.46 -25.07
N GLY A 101 -9.91 -10.74 -25.37
CA GLY A 101 -9.60 -11.74 -24.34
C GLY A 101 -8.37 -11.40 -23.49
N LYS A 102 -7.32 -10.81 -24.09
CA LYS A 102 -6.12 -10.40 -23.37
C LYS A 102 -6.39 -9.19 -22.48
N ALA A 103 -7.13 -8.20 -22.99
CA ALA A 103 -7.53 -7.03 -22.22
C ALA A 103 -8.39 -7.42 -21.00
N CYS A 104 -9.40 -8.26 -21.20
CA CYS A 104 -10.24 -8.76 -20.11
C CYS A 104 -9.43 -9.57 -19.08
N SER A 105 -8.54 -10.46 -19.53
CA SER A 105 -7.71 -11.26 -18.63
C SER A 105 -6.84 -10.39 -17.73
N LEU A 106 -6.20 -9.35 -18.28
CA LEU A 106 -5.35 -8.43 -17.51
C LEU A 106 -6.18 -7.62 -16.49
N SER A 107 -7.35 -7.13 -16.89
CA SER A 107 -8.26 -6.43 -15.99
C SER A 107 -8.77 -7.32 -14.85
N PHE A 108 -9.13 -8.57 -15.13
CA PHE A 108 -9.55 -9.51 -14.09
C PHE A 108 -8.42 -9.86 -13.13
N ILE A 109 -7.21 -10.10 -13.63
CA ILE A 109 -6.04 -10.33 -12.77
C ILE A 109 -5.81 -9.14 -11.84
N SER A 110 -5.88 -7.91 -12.36
CA SER A 110 -5.70 -6.70 -11.56
C SER A 110 -6.75 -6.59 -10.44
N ILE A 111 -8.01 -6.88 -10.73
CA ILE A 111 -9.09 -6.85 -9.73
C ILE A 111 -8.93 -7.95 -8.68
N ILE A 112 -8.63 -9.19 -9.10
CA ILE A 112 -8.39 -10.32 -8.18
C ILE A 112 -7.21 -9.99 -7.26
N TYR A 113 -6.13 -9.47 -7.82
CA TYR A 113 -4.97 -9.05 -7.04
C TYR A 113 -5.34 -7.97 -6.01
N ASN A 114 -6.11 -6.94 -6.38
CA ASN A 114 -6.51 -5.90 -5.43
C ASN A 114 -7.28 -6.46 -4.22
N TRP A 115 -8.19 -7.41 -4.45
CA TRP A 115 -8.91 -8.06 -3.36
C TRP A 115 -8.01 -8.93 -2.50
N PHE A 116 -7.09 -9.68 -3.12
CA PHE A 116 -6.11 -10.49 -2.41
C PHE A 116 -5.18 -9.61 -1.56
N ASP A 117 -4.63 -8.55 -2.13
CA ASP A 117 -3.75 -7.60 -1.45
C ASP A 117 -4.45 -6.92 -0.28
N PHE A 118 -5.69 -6.44 -0.48
CA PHE A 118 -6.50 -5.88 0.59
C PHE A 118 -6.73 -6.87 1.75
N PHE A 119 -7.05 -8.12 1.42
CA PHE A 119 -7.23 -9.16 2.43
C PHE A 119 -5.94 -9.41 3.23
N MET A 120 -4.80 -9.55 2.55
CA MET A 120 -3.50 -9.76 3.20
C MET A 120 -3.10 -8.57 4.08
N TYR A 121 -3.29 -7.36 3.56
CA TYR A 121 -3.01 -6.11 4.25
C TYR A 121 -3.75 -6.01 5.58
N ILE A 122 -5.06 -6.26 5.60
CA ILE A 122 -5.84 -6.24 6.85
C ILE A 122 -5.33 -7.27 7.86
N ASN A 123 -4.99 -8.47 7.43
CA ASN A 123 -4.47 -9.51 8.33
C ASN A 123 -3.11 -9.15 8.93
N ILE A 124 -2.25 -8.47 8.17
CA ILE A 124 -0.95 -7.99 8.66
C ILE A 124 -1.14 -6.81 9.61
N LEU A 125 -2.03 -5.86 9.29
CA LEU A 125 -2.21 -4.67 10.13
C LEU A 125 -2.93 -4.93 11.46
N LEU A 126 -3.83 -5.91 11.49
CA LEU A 126 -4.53 -6.29 12.73
C LEU A 126 -3.61 -6.99 13.73
N SER A 127 -2.43 -7.42 13.28
CA SER A 127 -1.51 -8.19 14.11
C SER A 127 -0.69 -7.29 15.05
N GLN A 128 0.02 -6.28 14.52
CA GLN A 128 0.89 -5.36 15.27
C GLN A 128 1.12 -4.04 14.52
N ILE A 129 1.35 -2.95 15.26
CA ILE A 129 1.61 -1.61 14.70
C ILE A 129 2.98 -1.51 14.01
N ASP A 130 3.97 -2.30 14.43
CA ASP A 130 5.29 -2.35 13.79
C ASP A 130 5.16 -2.79 12.32
N MET A 131 4.30 -3.77 12.04
CA MET A 131 4.02 -4.23 10.68
C MET A 131 3.41 -3.13 9.80
N LEU A 132 2.61 -2.21 10.38
CA LEU A 132 2.12 -1.03 9.66
C LEU A 132 3.28 -0.13 9.22
N LEU A 133 4.25 0.11 10.10
CA LEU A 133 5.41 0.94 9.77
C LEU A 133 6.25 0.29 8.67
N VAL A 134 6.52 -1.01 8.77
CA VAL A 134 7.22 -1.77 7.73
C VAL A 134 6.51 -1.62 6.38
N GLU A 135 5.19 -1.75 6.35
CA GLU A 135 4.40 -1.64 5.13
C GLU A 135 4.47 -0.22 4.54
N ILE A 136 4.33 0.83 5.37
CA ILE A 136 4.46 2.23 4.94
C ILE A 136 5.85 2.50 4.35
N PHE A 137 6.91 2.04 5.03
CA PHE A 137 8.27 2.24 4.55
C PHE A 137 8.54 1.49 3.24
N ALA A 138 8.09 0.25 3.12
CA ALA A 138 8.20 -0.51 1.89
C ALA A 138 7.51 0.24 0.74
N ASP A 139 6.31 0.75 0.95
CA ASP A 139 5.52 1.44 -0.07
C ASP A 139 6.13 2.78 -0.49
N LEU A 140 6.64 3.56 0.46
CA LEU A 140 7.36 4.79 0.17
C LEU A 140 8.63 4.52 -0.66
N ILE A 141 9.40 3.49 -0.30
CA ILE A 141 10.63 3.14 -1.01
C ILE A 141 10.31 2.69 -2.43
N VAL A 142 9.41 1.72 -2.59
CA VAL A 142 9.06 1.14 -3.89
C VAL A 142 8.47 2.22 -4.80
N THR A 143 7.51 3.00 -4.31
CA THR A 143 6.86 4.06 -5.08
C THR A 143 7.85 5.16 -5.46
N GLY A 144 8.73 5.56 -4.54
CA GLY A 144 9.79 6.52 -4.81
C GLY A 144 10.75 6.04 -5.91
N LEU A 145 11.22 4.80 -5.82
CA LEU A 145 12.09 4.19 -6.84
C LEU A 145 11.40 4.12 -8.21
N LEU A 146 10.15 3.67 -8.24
CA LEU A 146 9.39 3.53 -9.48
C LEU A 146 9.12 4.90 -10.13
N THR A 147 8.80 5.92 -9.32
CA THR A 147 8.60 7.28 -9.80
C THR A 147 9.88 7.85 -10.41
N ILE A 148 11.02 7.70 -9.73
CA ILE A 148 12.33 8.13 -10.26
C ILE A 148 12.65 7.40 -11.57
N TYR A 149 12.37 6.09 -11.63
CA TYR A 149 12.56 5.30 -12.84
C TYR A 149 11.75 5.86 -14.02
N TYR A 150 10.45 6.11 -13.83
CA TYR A 150 9.59 6.66 -14.88
C TYR A 150 10.02 8.07 -15.32
N LEU A 151 10.42 8.93 -14.39
CA LEU A 151 10.92 10.27 -14.71
C LEU A 151 12.19 10.20 -15.58
N ARG A 152 13.15 9.34 -15.23
CA ARG A 152 14.40 9.16 -16.01
C ARG A 152 14.13 8.56 -17.39
N ALA A 153 13.25 7.58 -17.47
CA ALA A 153 12.85 6.97 -18.74
C ALA A 153 12.26 8.04 -19.69
N LYS A 154 11.40 8.93 -19.16
CA LYS A 154 10.82 10.03 -19.92
C LYS A 154 11.85 11.06 -20.39
N THR A 155 12.87 11.37 -19.58
CA THR A 155 13.93 12.32 -19.96
C THR A 155 14.86 11.77 -21.05
N THR A 156 15.02 10.46 -21.14
CA THR A 156 15.92 9.83 -22.13
C THR A 156 15.22 9.57 -23.48
N SER A 157 13.89 9.60 -23.51
CA SER A 157 13.08 9.43 -24.73
C SER A 157 12.77 10.75 -25.46
N VAL A 158 13.42 11.85 -25.07
CA VAL A 158 13.36 13.17 -25.73
C VAL A 158 14.70 13.45 -26.37
#